data_AF-A0A7S1E6C5-F1
#
_entry.id   AF-A0A7S1E6C5-F1
#
_cell.length_a   1.000
_cell.length_b   1.000
_cell.length_c   1.000
_cell.angle_alpha   90.00
_cell.angle_beta   90.00
_cell.angle_gamma   90.00
#
_symmetry.space_group_name_H-M   'P 1'
#
loop_
_entity.id
_entity.type
_entity.pdbx_description
1 polymer ?
#
loop_
_entity_poly.entity_id
_entity_poly.type
_entity_poly.pdbx_seq_one_letter_code
_entity_poly.pdbx_strand_id
1 'polypeptide(L)'
;KEEKKLCEGFQSYVDAFEMQQKAQAHNDEVNDSDSEEEEEDPGWNPDDDDDDEIDEEQACREEALDANGGSYNGGDATFVTGREFQDASAYIKNLSKADTEIAEEEDVFRNESGSISKQKYEKLLEMVSLMNDMQKRAFDTVVAHLMGKVKDEKGDSKQLRMLISGEGGTGKSFVISALKMFCRLYFPNDGTALGPVALGAYTGKAAHAISGITLHNMFDLRAVLQDKDGKFAERLEEQWQHKFGNLKLMIVDEVSMVGQDLFFQMDRILKLATLKENTAFGGVHVLFCGDFYQLDPVKDDPAYALSRQFKNKQLGFSAYRTLNIFIELTEQMRQKGVDLEEDRFRAFLGCLRKGECTEDDVDYANSKVLPGFGCRALQCLPSKDTLTVSPNNGHEDRFGCKQINQMAVDRLAEGSKTVHNLYASHTFSSKAKKKKNLAKTYRKLLEVEPNPSNELKLQNVLQMTIGSRVMLHTNQSVCNGLVNGSLGSVYGFLYPEAVRSKVDVSCQSFHEAAKKNLDPPIVLVEFDDLPSHVKSYVSDVPNVIPIPPQLEKLPSHKTHTCMRCQVPLCMATCITIHKCQGATVSH
;
A
#
# COMPACT_ATOMS: atom_id res chain seq x y z
N LYS A 1 -3.87 28.82 40.83
CA LYS A 1 -2.71 29.75 40.89
C LYS A 1 -1.37 29.02 41.09
N GLU A 2 -1.35 27.71 41.37
CA GLU A 2 -0.13 26.88 41.31
C GLU A 2 0.10 26.18 39.96
N GLU A 3 -0.92 25.97 39.12
CA GLU A 3 -0.72 25.51 37.72
C GLU A 3 -0.11 26.57 36.80
N LYS A 4 0.00 27.83 37.25
CA LYS A 4 0.58 28.93 36.45
C LYS A 4 2.09 29.11 36.64
N LYS A 5 2.73 28.29 37.51
CA LYS A 5 4.18 28.35 37.78
C LYS A 5 5.00 27.27 37.04
N LEU A 6 4.37 26.31 36.38
CA LEU A 6 5.06 25.26 35.61
C LEU A 6 5.35 25.63 34.15
N CYS A 7 4.93 26.81 33.69
CA CYS A 7 5.06 27.24 32.29
C CYS A 7 5.93 28.50 32.08
N GLU A 8 6.57 29.01 33.12
CA GLU A 8 7.51 30.14 33.01
C GLU A 8 8.93 29.64 33.27
N GLY A 9 9.59 29.12 32.22
CA GLY A 9 10.97 28.64 32.36
C GLY A 9 11.52 27.90 31.15
N PHE A 10 11.36 28.44 29.93
CA PHE A 10 12.13 27.95 28.78
C PHE A 10 12.52 29.11 27.87
N GLN A 11 13.59 29.80 28.24
CA GLN A 11 14.31 30.70 27.34
C GLN A 11 15.70 30.11 27.07
N SER A 12 15.73 29.31 25.99
CA SER A 12 16.91 28.72 25.36
C SER A 12 17.50 27.44 25.99
N TYR A 13 18.01 26.60 25.10
CA TYR A 13 18.58 25.27 25.33
C TYR A 13 19.91 25.29 26.11
N VAL A 14 20.55 26.46 26.23
CA VAL A 14 21.86 26.62 26.88
C VAL A 14 21.75 26.44 28.40
N ASP A 15 20.67 26.92 29.02
CA ASP A 15 20.49 26.84 30.48
C ASP A 15 20.21 25.41 30.97
N ALA A 16 19.59 24.57 30.14
CA ALA A 16 19.32 23.16 30.45
C ALA A 16 20.60 22.30 30.42
N PHE A 17 21.55 22.64 29.54
CA PHE A 17 22.84 21.93 29.43
C PHE A 17 23.78 22.26 30.59
N GLU A 18 23.80 23.50 31.07
CA GLU A 18 24.60 23.90 32.24
C GLU A 18 24.08 23.32 33.57
N MET A 19 22.76 23.12 33.71
CA MET A 19 22.19 22.43 34.87
C MET A 19 22.52 20.94 34.89
N GLN A 20 22.62 20.29 33.72
CA GLN A 20 22.98 18.88 33.63
C GLN A 20 24.45 18.63 34.03
N GLN A 21 25.36 19.56 33.70
CA GLN A 21 26.75 19.48 34.16
C GLN A 21 26.90 19.79 35.65
N LYS A 22 26.10 20.69 36.22
CA LYS A 22 26.10 20.95 37.68
C LYS A 22 25.52 19.80 38.50
N ALA A 23 24.58 19.04 37.94
CA ALA A 23 24.02 17.85 38.57
C ALA A 23 24.99 16.65 38.54
N GLN A 24 25.85 16.55 37.52
CA GLN A 24 26.87 15.50 37.46
C GLN A 24 28.08 15.78 38.35
N ALA A 25 28.38 17.05 38.66
CA ALA A 25 29.47 17.43 39.57
C ALA A 25 29.13 17.27 41.07
N HIS A 26 27.90 16.87 41.43
CA HIS A 26 27.46 16.74 42.83
C HIS A 26 27.34 15.27 43.32
N ASN A 27 27.68 14.29 42.49
CA ASN A 27 27.59 12.86 42.83
C ASN A 27 28.93 12.17 43.14
N ASP A 28 30.05 12.91 43.17
CA ASP A 28 31.38 12.35 43.48
C ASP A 28 31.90 12.68 44.89
N GLU A 29 31.07 13.24 45.78
CA GLU A 29 31.42 13.35 47.19
C GLU A 29 30.26 12.85 48.06
N VAL A 30 30.48 11.67 48.67
CA VAL A 30 30.00 11.17 49.97
C VAL A 30 29.80 9.63 49.91
N ASN A 31 30.91 8.94 50.19
CA ASN A 31 31.05 7.70 50.98
C ASN A 31 30.01 7.58 52.12
N ASP A 32 29.63 6.45 52.74
CA ASP A 32 30.40 5.28 53.20
C ASP A 32 29.43 4.30 53.92
N SER A 33 29.96 3.11 54.27
CA SER A 33 29.50 2.12 55.29
C SER A 33 28.37 1.15 54.88
N ASP A 34 28.69 -0.14 54.67
CA ASP A 34 28.72 -1.26 55.65
C ASP A 34 27.30 -1.85 55.87
N SER A 35 27.03 -3.15 55.96
CA SER A 35 27.79 -4.40 55.96
C SER A 35 26.80 -5.59 55.87
N GLU A 36 27.37 -6.80 55.71
CA GLU A 36 26.83 -8.14 56.07
C GLU A 36 25.82 -8.81 55.11
N GLU A 37 26.22 -9.86 54.36
CA GLU A 37 26.35 -11.30 54.75
C GLU A 37 24.95 -11.96 54.86
N GLU A 38 24.58 -13.04 54.19
CA GLU A 38 25.26 -14.34 54.01
C GLU A 38 24.64 -15.10 52.80
N GLU A 39 25.46 -15.92 52.14
CA GLU A 39 25.08 -16.95 51.16
C GLU A 39 24.49 -18.18 51.87
N GLU A 40 23.56 -18.91 51.22
CA GLU A 40 23.55 -20.39 51.24
C GLU A 40 22.60 -20.95 50.16
N ASP A 41 23.20 -21.54 49.13
CA ASP A 41 22.68 -22.66 48.30
C ASP A 41 22.86 -23.96 49.13
N PRO A 42 22.39 -25.19 48.79
CA PRO A 42 21.63 -25.66 47.63
C PRO A 42 20.53 -26.70 47.98
N GLY A 43 19.85 -27.30 46.99
CA GLY A 43 19.28 -28.64 47.20
C GLY A 43 18.10 -29.01 46.32
N TRP A 44 18.34 -29.94 45.40
CA TRP A 44 17.35 -30.58 44.55
C TRP A 44 16.93 -31.95 45.12
N ASN A 45 15.74 -32.40 44.70
CA ASN A 45 15.24 -33.80 44.57
C ASN A 45 14.44 -34.41 45.77
N PRO A 46 13.64 -35.48 45.55
CA PRO A 46 12.37 -35.58 44.78
C PRO A 46 11.26 -36.34 45.55
N ASP A 47 10.11 -36.55 44.86
CA ASP A 47 9.04 -37.54 45.11
C ASP A 47 8.11 -37.33 46.33
N ASP A 48 6.82 -37.11 46.07
CA ASP A 48 5.76 -38.10 46.41
C ASP A 48 4.37 -37.61 45.96
N ASP A 49 3.59 -38.60 45.55
CA ASP A 49 2.29 -38.61 44.89
C ASP A 49 1.12 -38.05 45.72
N ASP A 50 0.06 -37.62 45.01
CA ASP A 50 -1.33 -38.13 45.13
C ASP A 50 -2.38 -37.04 44.76
N ASP A 51 -3.02 -37.30 43.61
CA ASP A 51 -4.45 -37.33 43.33
C ASP A 51 -5.45 -36.21 43.74
N ASP A 52 -6.26 -35.90 42.72
CA ASP A 52 -7.70 -35.60 42.71
C ASP A 52 -8.23 -34.15 42.51
N GLU A 53 -9.00 -34.06 41.42
CA GLU A 53 -10.20 -33.24 41.12
C GLU A 53 -10.10 -31.73 40.77
N ILE A 54 -10.10 -31.46 39.44
CA ILE A 54 -11.19 -30.81 38.65
C ILE A 54 -11.82 -29.54 39.29
N ASP A 55 -11.81 -28.32 38.74
CA ASP A 55 -12.29 -27.90 37.42
C ASP A 55 -12.00 -26.41 37.12
N GLU A 56 -12.03 -26.09 35.81
CA GLU A 56 -12.48 -24.83 35.19
C GLU A 56 -11.81 -23.48 35.52
N GLU A 57 -10.71 -23.14 34.84
CA GLU A 57 -10.50 -21.78 34.27
C GLU A 57 -9.27 -21.67 33.33
N GLN A 58 -9.19 -22.48 32.25
CA GLN A 58 -8.21 -22.23 31.18
C GLN A 58 -8.59 -22.90 29.86
N ALA A 59 -9.76 -22.57 29.32
CA ALA A 59 -10.18 -22.97 27.98
C ALA A 59 -10.92 -21.81 27.28
N CYS A 60 -10.23 -20.69 27.10
CA CYS A 60 -10.71 -19.56 26.28
C CYS A 60 -9.51 -18.81 25.68
N ARG A 61 -8.61 -19.49 24.96
CA ARG A 61 -7.55 -18.81 24.19
C ARG A 61 -6.91 -19.56 23.02
N GLU A 62 -7.54 -20.61 22.47
CA GLU A 62 -7.03 -21.32 21.28
C GLU A 62 -8.04 -21.53 20.14
N GLU A 63 -9.22 -20.90 20.13
CA GLU A 63 -10.23 -21.12 19.06
C GLU A 63 -10.34 -20.04 17.97
N ALA A 64 -9.29 -19.25 17.75
CA ALA A 64 -9.23 -18.36 16.60
C ALA A 64 -7.85 -18.42 15.94
N LEU A 65 -7.55 -19.51 15.22
CA LEU A 65 -6.64 -19.56 14.06
C LEU A 65 -6.41 -20.98 13.48
N ASP A 66 -7.19 -21.99 13.84
CA ASP A 66 -7.21 -23.30 13.16
C ASP A 66 -8.15 -23.29 11.94
N ALA A 67 -7.80 -22.48 10.95
CA ALA A 67 -8.28 -22.70 9.58
C ALA A 67 -7.34 -23.73 8.94
N ASN A 68 -7.74 -25.00 8.97
CA ASN A 68 -7.12 -26.13 8.26
C ASN A 68 -6.35 -25.70 7.01
N GLY A 69 -5.02 -25.83 7.05
CA GLY A 69 -4.18 -25.76 5.85
C GLY A 69 -4.70 -26.76 4.83
N GLY A 70 -5.07 -26.28 3.64
CA GLY A 70 -5.54 -27.15 2.57
C GLY A 70 -4.44 -28.11 2.14
N SER A 71 -4.76 -29.39 1.95
CA SER A 71 -3.83 -30.41 1.42
C SER A 71 -3.50 -30.12 -0.05
N TYR A 72 -2.50 -29.27 -0.32
CA TYR A 72 -2.00 -29.07 -1.67
C TYR A 72 -0.98 -30.15 -2.03
N ASN A 73 -1.38 -31.12 -2.85
CA ASN A 73 -0.58 -32.30 -3.18
C ASN A 73 0.51 -32.06 -4.26
N GLY A 74 0.93 -30.82 -4.50
CA GLY A 74 2.08 -30.50 -5.35
C GLY A 74 1.92 -30.72 -6.87
N GLY A 75 0.70 -30.94 -7.37
CA GLY A 75 0.43 -31.13 -8.81
C GLY A 75 0.10 -29.83 -9.57
N ASP A 76 0.46 -29.78 -10.86
CA ASP A 76 0.20 -28.66 -11.81
C ASP A 76 -1.27 -28.15 -11.74
N ALA A 77 -2.24 -29.06 -11.62
CA ALA A 77 -3.64 -28.75 -11.36
C ALA A 77 -4.15 -29.59 -10.19
N THR A 78 -4.54 -28.94 -9.10
CA THR A 78 -5.14 -29.62 -7.94
C THR A 78 -6.65 -29.42 -7.96
N PHE A 79 -7.39 -30.53 -7.95
CA PHE A 79 -8.84 -30.49 -7.82
C PHE A 79 -9.22 -30.63 -6.35
N VAL A 80 -10.06 -29.71 -5.88
CA VAL A 80 -10.46 -29.59 -4.48
C VAL A 80 -11.98 -29.68 -4.35
N THR A 81 -12.45 -30.13 -3.20
CA THR A 81 -13.86 -30.18 -2.87
C THR A 81 -14.49 -28.78 -2.89
N GLY A 82 -15.82 -28.71 -2.99
CA GLY A 82 -16.52 -27.42 -2.97
C GLY A 82 -16.32 -26.64 -1.67
N ARG A 83 -16.08 -27.33 -0.54
CA ARG A 83 -15.79 -26.71 0.75
C ARG A 83 -14.38 -26.11 0.76
N GLU A 84 -13.37 -26.89 0.41
CA GLU A 84 -11.98 -26.42 0.33
C GLU A 84 -11.82 -25.23 -0.64
N PHE A 85 -12.54 -25.23 -1.77
CA PHE A 85 -12.55 -24.10 -2.70
C PHE A 85 -13.15 -22.83 -2.07
N GLN A 86 -14.21 -22.98 -1.26
CA GLN A 86 -14.82 -21.86 -0.53
C GLN A 86 -13.90 -21.34 0.57
N ASP A 87 -13.23 -22.24 1.29
CA ASP A 87 -12.29 -21.89 2.35
C ASP A 87 -11.08 -21.12 1.78
N ALA A 88 -10.50 -21.62 0.68
CA ALA A 88 -9.45 -20.91 -0.07
C ALA A 88 -9.93 -19.54 -0.59
N SER A 89 -11.16 -19.45 -1.08
CA SER A 89 -11.75 -18.18 -1.54
C SER A 89 -12.03 -17.19 -0.38
N ALA A 90 -12.26 -17.70 0.82
CA ALA A 90 -12.52 -16.91 2.02
C ALA A 90 -11.22 -16.40 2.65
N TYR A 91 -10.09 -17.06 2.42
CA TYR A 91 -8.78 -16.73 3.00
C TYR A 91 -8.42 -15.24 2.90
N ILE A 92 -8.42 -14.67 1.68
CA ILE A 92 -8.12 -13.25 1.48
C ILE A 92 -9.14 -12.35 2.17
N LYS A 93 -10.42 -12.73 2.18
CA LYS A 93 -11.45 -11.93 2.85
C LYS A 93 -11.25 -11.91 4.37
N ASN A 94 -10.76 -12.99 4.94
CA ASN A 94 -10.46 -13.08 6.36
C ASN A 94 -9.21 -12.27 6.70
N LEU A 95 -8.18 -12.28 5.85
CA LEU A 95 -7.05 -11.34 5.95
C LEU A 95 -7.56 -9.88 5.96
N SER A 96 -8.43 -9.53 5.01
CA SER A 96 -9.06 -8.19 4.94
C SER A 96 -9.93 -7.81 6.14
N LYS A 97 -10.44 -8.77 6.91
CA LYS A 97 -11.27 -8.52 8.09
C LYS A 97 -10.43 -8.40 9.36
N ALA A 98 -9.49 -9.32 9.54
CA ALA A 98 -8.47 -9.24 10.59
C ALA A 98 -7.71 -7.92 10.53
N ASP A 99 -7.55 -7.32 9.34
CA ASP A 99 -7.03 -5.97 9.16
C ASP A 99 -7.77 -4.89 9.97
N THR A 100 -9.10 -4.97 10.03
CA THR A 100 -9.93 -4.02 10.80
C THR A 100 -9.74 -4.24 12.29
N GLU A 101 -9.65 -5.50 12.71
CA GLU A 101 -9.53 -5.89 14.12
C GLU A 101 -8.12 -5.62 14.67
N ILE A 102 -7.06 -5.94 13.91
CA ILE A 102 -5.66 -5.63 14.27
C ILE A 102 -5.42 -4.12 14.28
N ALA A 103 -6.01 -3.36 13.34
CA ALA A 103 -5.91 -1.91 13.36
C ALA A 103 -6.60 -1.29 14.60
N GLU A 104 -7.63 -1.95 15.13
CA GLU A 104 -8.31 -1.58 16.38
C GLU A 104 -7.50 -2.01 17.63
N GLU A 105 -6.87 -3.19 17.62
CA GLU A 105 -6.03 -3.68 18.73
C GLU A 105 -4.65 -2.98 18.83
N GLU A 106 -3.98 -2.67 17.72
CA GLU A 106 -2.72 -1.90 17.73
C GLU A 106 -2.91 -0.43 18.17
N ASP A 107 -4.15 0.06 18.11
CA ASP A 107 -4.55 1.42 18.47
C ASP A 107 -4.66 1.65 19.99
N VAL A 108 -4.30 0.65 20.82
CA VAL A 108 -4.08 0.84 22.26
C VAL A 108 -2.75 1.61 22.46
N PHE A 109 -2.80 2.94 22.28
CA PHE A 109 -1.73 3.89 22.60
C PHE A 109 -1.84 4.42 24.04
N ARG A 110 -2.97 4.13 24.69
CA ARG A 110 -3.27 4.46 26.08
C ARG A 110 -3.58 3.17 26.83
N ASN A 111 -3.03 3.03 28.03
CA ASN A 111 -3.29 1.90 28.90
C ASN A 111 -4.76 1.95 29.39
N GLU A 112 -5.27 0.92 30.06
CA GLU A 112 -6.64 0.88 30.64
C GLU A 112 -6.95 2.09 31.56
N SER A 113 -5.91 2.74 32.10
CA SER A 113 -5.98 3.97 32.89
C SER A 113 -5.95 5.29 32.08
N GLY A 114 -5.93 5.24 30.75
CA GLY A 114 -5.86 6.41 29.86
C GLY A 114 -4.48 7.07 29.75
N SER A 115 -3.44 6.51 30.39
CA SER A 115 -2.07 7.03 30.38
C SER A 115 -1.31 6.66 29.10
N ILE A 116 -0.47 7.58 28.59
CA ILE A 116 0.36 7.38 27.38
C ILE A 116 1.31 6.20 27.60
N SER A 117 1.40 5.29 26.62
CA SER A 117 2.39 4.21 26.63
C SER A 117 3.82 4.76 26.65
N LYS A 118 4.53 4.53 27.76
CA LYS A 118 5.93 4.97 27.96
C LYS A 118 6.86 4.45 26.86
N GLN A 119 6.72 3.17 26.49
CA GLN A 119 7.53 2.54 25.45
C GLN A 119 7.31 3.18 24.07
N LYS A 120 6.06 3.46 23.69
CA LYS A 120 5.75 4.12 22.41
C LYS A 120 6.25 5.58 22.40
N TYR A 121 6.22 6.26 23.54
CA TYR A 121 6.79 7.61 23.68
C TYR A 121 8.32 7.61 23.55
N GLU A 122 9.02 6.69 24.21
CA GLU A 122 10.48 6.52 24.08
C GLU A 122 10.88 6.21 22.64
N LYS A 123 10.13 5.34 21.95
CA LYS A 123 10.33 5.05 20.53
C LYS A 123 10.17 6.30 19.66
N LEU A 124 9.19 7.16 19.94
CA LEU A 124 9.05 8.43 19.21
C LEU A 124 10.28 9.33 19.42
N LEU A 125 10.77 9.44 20.65
CA LEU A 125 11.97 10.24 20.95
C LEU A 125 13.21 9.71 20.22
N GLU A 126 13.39 8.38 20.19
CA GLU A 126 14.44 7.73 19.42
C GLU A 126 14.33 8.08 17.93
N MET A 127 13.14 7.93 17.33
CA MET A 127 12.91 8.28 15.94
C MET A 127 13.26 9.74 15.64
N VAL A 128 12.83 10.67 16.50
CA VAL A 128 13.12 12.10 16.35
C VAL A 128 14.61 12.40 16.52
N SER A 129 15.32 11.65 17.37
CA SER A 129 16.76 11.81 17.57
C SER A 129 17.60 11.37 16.36
N LEU A 130 17.08 10.43 15.56
CA LEU A 130 17.72 9.92 14.34
C LEU A 130 17.46 10.80 13.10
N MET A 131 16.57 11.79 13.20
CA MET A 131 16.27 12.70 12.10
C MET A 131 17.42 13.65 11.82
N ASN A 132 17.69 13.92 10.54
CA ASN A 132 18.53 15.04 10.16
C ASN A 132 17.82 16.40 10.35
N ASP A 133 18.55 17.49 10.18
CA ASP A 133 18.05 18.84 10.44
C ASP A 133 16.77 19.19 9.66
N MET A 134 16.70 18.78 8.38
CA MET A 134 15.55 19.08 7.52
C MET A 134 14.34 18.22 7.83
N GLN A 135 14.55 16.93 8.14
CA GLN A 135 13.50 16.02 8.62
C GLN A 135 12.93 16.50 9.96
N LYS A 136 13.81 16.87 10.90
CA LYS A 136 13.43 17.39 12.21
C LYS A 136 12.70 18.72 12.09
N ARG A 137 13.17 19.63 11.24
CA ARG A 137 12.45 20.89 10.95
C ARG A 137 11.05 20.62 10.39
N ALA A 138 10.89 19.63 9.52
CA ALA A 138 9.58 19.25 9.01
C ALA A 138 8.67 18.70 10.12
N PHE A 139 9.18 17.78 10.93
CA PHE A 139 8.47 17.21 12.07
C PHE A 139 8.03 18.30 13.07
N ASP A 140 8.96 19.14 13.53
CA ASP A 140 8.71 20.21 14.50
C ASP A 140 7.71 21.23 13.99
N THR A 141 7.76 21.56 12.69
CA THR A 141 6.79 22.47 12.06
C THR A 141 5.38 21.90 12.14
N VAL A 142 5.19 20.63 11.79
CA VAL A 142 3.88 19.98 11.85
C VAL A 142 3.38 19.91 13.30
N VAL A 143 4.24 19.48 14.23
CA VAL A 143 3.94 19.39 15.66
C VAL A 143 3.53 20.75 16.25
N ALA A 144 4.24 21.83 15.92
CA ALA A 144 3.92 23.17 16.41
C ALA A 144 2.53 23.65 15.94
N HIS A 145 2.13 23.31 14.72
CA HIS A 145 0.78 23.62 14.22
C HIS A 145 -0.30 22.77 14.90
N LEU A 146 -0.06 21.46 15.03
CA LEU A 146 -0.98 20.55 15.71
C LEU A 146 -1.22 20.93 17.17
N MET A 147 -0.19 21.44 17.84
CA MET A 147 -0.26 21.92 19.22
C MET A 147 -0.78 23.37 19.34
N GLY A 148 -1.19 23.99 18.23
CA GLY A 148 -1.76 25.34 18.22
C GLY A 148 -0.79 26.46 18.60
N LYS A 149 0.53 26.19 18.56
CA LYS A 149 1.59 27.17 18.90
C LYS A 149 1.78 28.22 17.81
N VAL A 150 1.42 27.88 16.57
CA VAL A 150 1.48 28.82 15.44
C VAL A 150 0.14 29.52 15.29
N LYS A 151 0.15 30.85 15.46
CA LYS A 151 -1.04 31.70 15.36
C LYS A 151 -1.07 32.50 14.06
N ASP A 152 -2.25 32.86 13.60
CA ASP A 152 -2.44 33.84 12.53
C ASP A 152 -2.45 35.27 13.08
N GLU A 153 -2.66 36.25 12.20
CA GLU A 153 -2.70 37.68 12.56
C GLU A 153 -3.82 38.03 13.55
N LYS A 154 -4.86 37.18 13.64
CA LYS A 154 -5.99 37.35 14.55
C LYS A 154 -5.78 36.65 15.90
N GLY A 155 -4.67 35.91 16.04
CA GLY A 155 -4.38 35.11 17.23
C GLY A 155 -5.01 33.71 17.22
N ASP A 156 -5.69 33.33 16.14
CA ASP A 156 -6.30 32.01 15.96
C ASP A 156 -5.24 30.99 15.54
N SER A 157 -5.46 29.70 15.84
CA SER A 157 -4.53 28.64 15.42
C SER A 157 -4.44 28.57 13.89
N LYS A 158 -3.25 28.75 13.34
CA LYS A 158 -3.03 28.79 11.89
C LYS A 158 -3.12 27.38 11.30
N GLN A 159 -3.91 27.20 10.26
CA GLN A 159 -3.98 25.94 9.53
C GLN A 159 -2.67 25.66 8.77
N LEU A 160 -2.02 24.54 9.09
CA LEU A 160 -0.97 23.92 8.28
C LEU A 160 -1.50 23.39 6.93
N ARG A 161 -0.90 23.83 5.82
CA ARG A 161 -1.08 23.24 4.49
C ARG A 161 0.30 23.12 3.83
N MET A 162 0.97 22.02 4.13
CA MET A 162 2.40 21.87 3.92
C MET A 162 2.74 20.89 2.81
N LEU A 163 3.83 21.13 2.11
CA LEU A 163 4.43 20.23 1.13
C LEU A 163 5.86 19.90 1.54
N ILE A 164 6.15 18.61 1.67
CA ILE A 164 7.51 18.06 1.76
C ILE A 164 7.87 17.49 0.39
N SER A 165 8.92 18.03 -0.21
CA SER A 165 9.55 17.43 -1.39
C SER A 165 10.89 16.81 -1.06
N GLY A 166 11.40 15.97 -1.94
CA GLY A 166 12.71 15.35 -1.81
C GLY A 166 12.78 14.08 -2.63
N GLU A 167 14.00 13.65 -2.94
CA GLU A 167 14.24 12.47 -3.76
C GLU A 167 13.72 11.19 -3.12
N GLY A 168 13.60 10.12 -3.92
CA GLY A 168 13.56 8.77 -3.37
C GLY A 168 14.77 8.51 -2.47
N GLY A 169 14.54 8.10 -1.23
CA GLY A 169 15.61 7.80 -0.27
C GLY A 169 15.96 8.92 0.72
N THR A 170 15.32 10.10 0.69
CA THR A 170 15.59 11.20 1.64
C THR A 170 14.88 11.10 2.99
N GLY A 171 14.19 9.98 3.26
CA GLY A 171 13.53 9.72 4.54
C GLY A 171 12.14 10.35 4.72
N LYS A 172 11.43 10.71 3.64
CA LYS A 172 10.04 11.20 3.72
C LYS A 172 9.13 10.25 4.52
N SER A 173 9.14 8.96 4.20
CA SER A 173 8.33 7.96 4.89
C SER A 173 8.68 7.83 6.38
N PHE A 174 9.94 8.06 6.76
CA PHE A 174 10.36 8.06 8.17
C PHE A 174 9.72 9.21 8.96
N VAL A 175 9.67 10.42 8.37
CA VAL A 175 8.97 11.57 8.95
C VAL A 175 7.47 11.29 9.08
N ILE A 176 6.85 10.68 8.06
CA ILE A 176 5.43 10.29 8.09
C ILE A 176 5.16 9.32 9.25
N SER A 177 6.01 8.30 9.43
CA SER A 177 5.88 7.32 10.52
C SER A 177 5.99 7.97 11.91
N ALA A 178 6.92 8.91 12.10
CA ALA A 178 7.05 9.64 13.36
C ALA A 178 5.82 10.53 13.63
N LEU A 179 5.30 11.22 12.61
CA LEU A 179 4.09 12.05 12.74
C LEU A 179 2.84 11.21 13.03
N LYS A 180 2.71 10.04 12.40
CA LYS A 180 1.65 9.07 12.71
C LYS A 180 1.67 8.71 14.19
N MET A 181 2.85 8.35 14.70
CA MET A 181 3.03 7.97 16.10
C MET A 181 2.73 9.13 17.04
N PHE A 182 3.24 10.34 16.74
CA PHE A 182 2.94 11.55 17.50
C PHE A 182 1.43 11.81 17.58
N CYS A 183 0.73 11.81 16.44
CA CYS A 183 -0.70 12.09 16.43
C CYS A 183 -1.50 11.09 17.27
N ARG A 184 -1.15 9.80 17.20
CA ARG A 184 -1.83 8.75 17.98
C ARG A 184 -1.51 8.80 19.48
N LEU A 185 -0.33 9.28 19.87
CA LEU A 185 0.03 9.46 21.29
C LEU A 185 -0.69 10.65 21.91
N TYR A 186 -0.77 11.77 21.19
CA TYR A 186 -1.23 13.05 21.76
C TYR A 186 -2.70 13.35 21.52
N PHE A 187 -3.33 12.78 20.50
CA PHE A 187 -4.75 12.99 20.21
C PHE A 187 -5.50 11.66 20.39
N PRO A 188 -6.56 11.62 21.22
CA PRO A 188 -7.36 10.41 21.40
C PRO A 188 -8.07 10.04 20.10
N ASN A 189 -8.30 8.75 19.90
CA ASN A 189 -9.22 8.27 18.89
C ASN A 189 -10.65 8.33 19.47
N ASP A 190 -11.45 9.27 18.98
CA ASP A 190 -12.79 9.54 19.48
C ASP A 190 -13.87 8.69 18.75
N GLY A 191 -13.51 7.49 18.29
CA GLY A 191 -14.41 6.54 17.60
C GLY A 191 -14.65 6.80 16.11
N THR A 192 -13.95 7.77 15.51
CA THR A 192 -14.02 8.03 14.06
C THR A 192 -13.20 7.01 13.26
N ALA A 193 -13.66 6.66 12.06
CA ALA A 193 -13.07 5.57 11.27
C ALA A 193 -11.58 5.76 10.89
N LEU A 194 -11.07 7.00 10.81
CA LEU A 194 -9.65 7.27 10.50
C LEU A 194 -8.83 7.74 11.72
N GLY A 195 -9.48 7.96 12.87
CA GLY A 195 -8.83 8.53 14.05
C GLY A 195 -8.21 9.92 13.83
N PRO A 196 -7.20 10.32 14.64
CA PRO A 196 -6.64 11.66 14.61
C PRO A 196 -5.70 11.93 13.42
N VAL A 197 -5.23 10.89 12.73
CA VAL A 197 -4.31 11.01 11.58
C VAL A 197 -4.69 10.05 10.47
N ALA A 198 -4.84 10.59 9.26
CA ALA A 198 -5.19 9.83 8.06
C ALA A 198 -3.99 9.82 7.11
N LEU A 199 -3.55 8.63 6.71
CA LEU A 199 -2.44 8.44 5.77
C LEU A 199 -2.98 7.94 4.44
N GLY A 200 -2.73 8.72 3.40
CA GLY A 200 -3.25 8.50 2.05
C GLY A 200 -2.14 8.42 1.01
N ALA A 201 -2.32 7.62 -0.04
CA ALA A 201 -1.48 7.72 -1.23
C ALA A 201 -2.28 7.41 -2.51
N TYR A 202 -1.78 7.81 -3.67
CA TYR A 202 -2.48 7.57 -4.93
C TYR A 202 -2.54 6.08 -5.31
N THR A 203 -1.40 5.37 -5.17
CA THR A 203 -1.27 3.94 -5.50
C THR A 203 -1.37 3.06 -4.26
N GLY A 204 -1.73 1.79 -4.46
CA GLY A 204 -1.78 0.80 -3.37
C GLY A 204 -0.42 0.55 -2.73
N LYS A 205 0.65 0.44 -3.54
CA LYS A 205 2.03 0.28 -3.07
C LYS A 205 2.48 1.41 -2.15
N ALA A 206 2.30 2.66 -2.59
CA ALA A 206 2.67 3.81 -1.77
C ALA A 206 1.84 3.88 -0.47
N ALA A 207 0.55 3.54 -0.55
CA ALA A 207 -0.32 3.50 0.63
C ALA A 207 0.14 2.43 1.64
N HIS A 208 0.51 1.23 1.18
CA HIS A 208 1.07 0.18 2.03
C HIS A 208 2.38 0.62 2.70
N ALA A 209 3.29 1.25 1.93
CA ALA A 209 4.60 1.67 2.41
C ALA A 209 4.55 2.65 3.59
N ILE A 210 3.48 3.46 3.70
CA ILE A 210 3.25 4.37 4.84
C ILE A 210 2.22 3.82 5.86
N SER A 211 1.81 2.55 5.72
CA SER A 211 0.75 1.93 6.51
C SER A 211 -0.54 2.78 6.52
N GLY A 212 -0.95 3.21 5.33
CA GLY A 212 -2.13 4.02 5.05
C GLY A 212 -3.08 3.34 4.05
N ILE A 213 -4.01 4.14 3.50
CA ILE A 213 -5.02 3.67 2.54
C ILE A 213 -4.92 4.47 1.23
N THR A 214 -5.44 3.91 0.13
CA THR A 214 -5.48 4.69 -1.12
C THR A 214 -6.43 5.88 -1.01
N LEU A 215 -6.09 7.01 -1.64
CA LEU A 215 -6.96 8.21 -1.68
C LEU A 215 -8.37 7.89 -2.22
N HIS A 216 -8.46 6.98 -3.18
CA HIS A 216 -9.74 6.49 -3.70
C HIS A 216 -10.63 5.85 -2.64
N ASN A 217 -10.04 5.14 -1.67
CA ASN A 217 -10.75 4.54 -0.53
C ASN A 217 -10.99 5.57 0.58
N MET A 218 -9.99 6.41 0.87
CA MET A 218 -10.10 7.46 1.87
C MET A 218 -11.27 8.39 1.59
N PHE A 219 -11.46 8.80 0.34
CA PHE A 219 -12.48 9.77 -0.07
C PHE A 219 -13.71 9.17 -0.76
N ASP A 220 -13.85 7.84 -0.77
CA ASP A 220 -15.00 7.14 -1.38
C ASP A 220 -15.26 7.56 -2.85
N LEU A 221 -14.19 7.86 -3.59
CA LEU A 221 -14.27 8.53 -4.91
C LEU A 221 -15.07 7.74 -5.94
N ARG A 222 -15.13 6.41 -5.80
CA ARG A 222 -15.97 5.57 -6.69
C ARG A 222 -17.45 5.89 -6.54
N ALA A 223 -17.92 6.16 -5.32
CA ALA A 223 -19.30 6.54 -5.07
C ALA A 223 -19.58 7.94 -5.61
N VAL A 224 -18.63 8.87 -5.41
CA VAL A 224 -18.71 10.25 -5.92
C VAL A 224 -18.80 10.29 -7.45
N LEU A 225 -17.94 9.54 -8.16
CA LEU A 225 -17.94 9.49 -9.63
C LEU A 225 -19.19 8.85 -10.23
N GLN A 226 -19.92 8.04 -9.45
CA GLN A 226 -21.15 7.39 -9.90
C GLN A 226 -22.41 8.22 -9.64
N ASP A 227 -22.30 9.30 -8.85
CA ASP A 227 -23.41 10.23 -8.59
C ASP A 227 -23.66 11.18 -9.76
N LYS A 228 -24.51 10.75 -10.69
CA LYS A 228 -24.91 11.58 -11.84
C LYS A 228 -25.95 12.63 -11.51
N ASP A 229 -26.66 12.48 -10.38
CA ASP A 229 -27.82 13.29 -10.03
C ASP A 229 -27.51 14.35 -8.96
N GLY A 230 -26.30 14.33 -8.37
CA GLY A 230 -25.82 15.29 -7.37
C GLY A 230 -26.49 15.16 -6.00
N LYS A 231 -27.44 14.21 -5.85
CA LYS A 231 -28.19 13.94 -4.62
C LYS A 231 -27.50 12.92 -3.71
N PHE A 232 -26.38 12.34 -4.15
CA PHE A 232 -25.65 11.35 -3.35
C PHE A 232 -24.70 12.03 -2.36
N ALA A 233 -24.31 13.28 -2.62
CA ALA A 233 -23.48 14.09 -1.71
C ALA A 233 -24.10 14.25 -0.31
N GLU A 234 -25.41 14.50 -0.21
CA GLU A 234 -26.12 14.64 1.09
C GLU A 234 -26.10 13.33 1.91
N ARG A 235 -26.16 12.16 1.26
CA ARG A 235 -26.11 10.85 1.93
C ARG A 235 -24.71 10.45 2.39
N LEU A 236 -23.67 11.01 1.76
CA LEU A 236 -22.28 10.76 2.14
C LEU A 236 -21.77 11.76 3.18
N GLU A 237 -22.48 12.86 3.41
CA GLU A 237 -22.06 13.88 4.36
C GLU A 237 -21.93 13.30 5.77
N GLU A 238 -22.95 12.60 6.28
CA GLU A 238 -22.90 11.92 7.58
C GLU A 238 -21.76 10.89 7.64
N GLN A 239 -21.53 10.15 6.55
CA GLN A 239 -20.43 9.18 6.47
C GLN A 239 -19.07 9.86 6.52
N TRP A 240 -18.90 10.98 5.83
CA TRP A 240 -17.66 11.75 5.83
C TRP A 240 -17.46 12.51 7.14
N GLN A 241 -18.51 13.00 7.79
CA GLN A 241 -18.45 13.53 9.14
C GLN A 241 -17.97 12.45 10.12
N HIS A 242 -18.49 11.22 10.02
CA HIS A 242 -18.02 10.10 10.83
C HIS A 242 -16.58 9.69 10.51
N LYS A 243 -16.16 9.80 9.24
CA LYS A 243 -14.83 9.37 8.77
C LYS A 243 -13.74 10.40 9.06
N PHE A 244 -14.03 11.69 8.93
CA PHE A 244 -13.07 12.80 9.00
C PHE A 244 -13.31 13.77 10.16
N GLY A 245 -14.41 13.66 10.91
CA GLY A 245 -14.85 14.68 11.88
C GLY A 245 -13.81 15.04 12.95
N ASN A 246 -13.03 14.05 13.42
CA ASN A 246 -11.99 14.25 14.44
C ASN A 246 -10.56 14.24 13.89
N LEU A 247 -10.41 14.28 12.56
CA LEU A 247 -9.12 14.26 11.91
C LEU A 247 -8.31 15.52 12.24
N LYS A 248 -7.14 15.34 12.87
CA LYS A 248 -6.21 16.43 13.15
C LYS A 248 -5.25 16.67 11.99
N LEU A 249 -4.74 15.59 11.39
CA LEU A 249 -3.75 15.64 10.31
C LEU A 249 -4.09 14.67 9.19
N MET A 250 -4.18 15.16 7.95
CA MET A 250 -4.14 14.33 6.76
C MET A 250 -2.75 14.37 6.13
N ILE A 251 -2.16 13.21 5.90
CA ILE A 251 -0.89 13.07 5.17
C ILE A 251 -1.17 12.38 3.84
N VAL A 252 -0.67 12.93 2.75
CA VAL A 252 -0.78 12.35 1.40
C VAL A 252 0.60 12.16 0.81
N ASP A 253 1.01 10.91 0.62
CA ASP A 253 2.26 10.56 -0.05
C ASP A 253 2.09 10.37 -1.56
N GLU A 254 3.20 10.47 -2.29
CA GLU A 254 3.26 10.51 -3.76
C GLU A 254 2.32 11.55 -4.39
N VAL A 255 2.36 12.78 -3.86
CA VAL A 255 1.53 13.90 -4.35
C VAL A 255 1.79 14.27 -5.82
N SER A 256 2.93 13.88 -6.39
CA SER A 256 3.23 14.07 -7.82
C SER A 256 2.22 13.38 -8.74
N MET A 257 1.63 12.26 -8.29
CA MET A 257 0.58 11.54 -9.02
C MET A 257 -0.83 12.08 -8.78
N VAL A 258 -0.98 13.09 -7.91
CA VAL A 258 -2.27 13.70 -7.57
C VAL A 258 -2.52 14.89 -8.49
N GLY A 259 -3.46 14.72 -9.43
CA GLY A 259 -3.85 15.78 -10.36
C GLY A 259 -4.92 16.73 -9.82
N GLN A 260 -5.28 17.72 -10.65
CA GLN A 260 -6.20 18.80 -10.29
C GLN A 260 -7.60 18.29 -9.92
N ASP A 261 -8.13 17.29 -10.61
CA ASP A 261 -9.47 16.77 -10.31
C ASP A 261 -9.53 16.07 -8.95
N LEU A 262 -8.44 15.42 -8.54
CA LEU A 262 -8.34 14.77 -7.24
C LEU A 262 -8.16 15.80 -6.11
N PHE A 263 -7.32 16.82 -6.30
CA PHE A 263 -7.19 17.94 -5.36
C PHE A 263 -8.54 18.63 -5.11
N PHE A 264 -9.32 18.87 -6.17
CA PHE A 264 -10.66 19.43 -6.06
C PHE A 264 -11.58 18.54 -5.21
N GLN A 265 -11.59 17.23 -5.46
CA GLN A 265 -12.42 16.29 -4.71
C GLN A 265 -12.03 16.25 -3.24
N MET A 266 -10.73 16.22 -2.93
CA MET A 266 -10.24 16.23 -1.54
C MET A 266 -10.66 17.50 -0.79
N ASP A 267 -10.42 18.68 -1.38
CA ASP A 267 -10.79 19.96 -0.79
C ASP A 267 -12.30 20.04 -0.55
N ARG A 268 -13.11 19.64 -1.54
CA ARG A 268 -14.57 19.65 -1.45
C ARG A 268 -15.09 18.69 -0.37
N ILE A 269 -14.58 17.46 -0.31
CA ILE A 269 -15.05 16.46 0.65
C ILE A 269 -14.70 16.87 2.08
N LEU A 270 -13.49 17.37 2.33
CA LEU A 270 -13.13 17.84 3.67
C LEU A 270 -13.96 19.05 4.10
N LYS A 271 -14.24 19.98 3.18
CA LYS A 271 -15.13 21.12 3.44
C LYS A 271 -16.54 20.69 3.88
N LEU A 272 -17.10 19.67 3.23
CA LEU A 272 -18.39 19.09 3.59
C LEU A 272 -18.30 18.34 4.93
N ALA A 273 -17.27 17.52 5.11
CA ALA A 273 -17.08 16.73 6.32
C ALA A 273 -16.91 17.59 7.59
N THR A 274 -16.28 18.76 7.48
CA THR A 274 -16.07 19.67 8.61
C THR A 274 -17.09 20.80 8.67
N LEU A 275 -18.03 20.89 7.72
CA LEU A 275 -18.98 22.00 7.58
C LEU A 275 -18.31 23.39 7.46
N LYS A 276 -17.13 23.47 6.85
CA LYS A 276 -16.33 24.70 6.70
C LYS A 276 -16.07 25.02 5.24
N GLU A 277 -17.13 25.29 4.48
CA GLU A 277 -17.09 25.46 3.01
C GLU A 277 -16.12 26.55 2.51
N ASN A 278 -15.91 27.60 3.31
CA ASN A 278 -15.05 28.73 2.97
C ASN A 278 -13.58 28.54 3.40
N THR A 279 -13.23 27.41 4.01
CA THR A 279 -11.87 27.12 4.48
C THR A 279 -11.25 26.03 3.63
N ALA A 280 -10.05 26.26 3.10
CA ALA A 280 -9.31 25.25 2.34
C ALA A 280 -9.21 23.94 3.15
N PHE A 281 -9.51 22.81 2.51
CA PHE A 281 -9.53 21.48 3.13
C PHE A 281 -10.35 21.40 4.42
N GLY A 282 -11.41 22.20 4.55
CA GLY A 282 -12.24 22.22 5.76
C GLY A 282 -11.51 22.66 7.04
N GLY A 283 -10.35 23.31 6.91
CA GLY A 283 -9.52 23.67 8.07
C GLY A 283 -8.69 22.52 8.66
N VAL A 284 -8.75 21.31 8.07
CA VAL A 284 -7.91 20.17 8.47
C VAL A 284 -6.44 20.47 8.16
N HIS A 285 -5.51 20.11 9.04
CA HIS A 285 -4.09 20.20 8.72
C HIS A 285 -3.73 19.18 7.64
N VAL A 286 -3.08 19.63 6.56
CA VAL A 286 -2.70 18.76 5.46
C VAL A 286 -1.21 18.80 5.23
N LEU A 287 -0.61 17.63 5.06
CA LEU A 287 0.78 17.42 4.70
C LEU A 287 0.84 16.59 3.42
N PHE A 288 1.40 17.16 2.37
CA PHE A 288 1.68 16.45 1.12
C PHE A 288 3.15 16.07 1.07
N CYS A 289 3.46 14.85 0.66
CA CYS A 289 4.80 14.33 0.47
C CYS A 289 4.94 13.82 -0.97
N GLY A 290 6.09 14.03 -1.60
CA GLY A 290 6.36 13.43 -2.91
C GLY A 290 7.52 14.08 -3.66
N ASP A 291 7.74 13.60 -4.87
CA ASP A 291 8.79 14.08 -5.76
C ASP A 291 8.21 14.42 -7.14
N PHE A 292 8.18 15.70 -7.49
CA PHE A 292 7.64 16.18 -8.77
C PHE A 292 8.56 15.94 -9.96
N TYR A 293 9.79 15.46 -9.73
CA TYR A 293 10.66 14.97 -10.81
C TYR A 293 10.32 13.53 -11.24
N GLN A 294 9.38 12.87 -10.56
CA GLN A 294 8.86 11.58 -10.97
C GLN A 294 7.73 11.73 -12.00
N LEU A 295 6.91 10.69 -12.15
CA LEU A 295 5.82 10.66 -13.12
C LEU A 295 4.68 11.62 -12.72
N ASP A 296 4.24 12.40 -13.70
CA ASP A 296 3.03 13.23 -13.63
C ASP A 296 1.76 12.36 -13.50
N PRO A 297 0.62 12.96 -13.09
CA PRO A 297 -0.65 12.26 -13.01
C PRO A 297 -1.08 11.65 -14.35
N VAL A 298 -1.60 10.42 -14.31
CA VAL A 298 -2.10 9.74 -15.51
C VAL A 298 -3.53 10.21 -15.82
N LYS A 299 -3.77 10.73 -17.03
CA LYS A 299 -5.08 11.22 -17.52
C LYS A 299 -5.66 12.39 -16.70
N ASP A 300 -4.85 13.09 -15.92
CA ASP A 300 -5.21 14.33 -15.22
C ASP A 300 -4.07 15.36 -15.38
N ASP A 301 -4.35 16.64 -15.13
CA ASP A 301 -3.33 17.68 -15.19
C ASP A 301 -2.54 17.72 -13.86
N PRO A 302 -1.21 17.95 -13.89
CA PRO A 302 -0.43 18.16 -12.68
C PRO A 302 -1.03 19.27 -11.80
N ALA A 303 -0.98 19.09 -10.49
CA ALA A 303 -1.58 20.02 -9.53
C ALA A 303 -1.04 21.47 -9.67
N TYR A 304 0.21 21.61 -10.11
CA TYR A 304 0.90 22.88 -10.31
C TYR A 304 0.72 23.46 -11.73
N ALA A 305 0.16 22.72 -12.68
CA ALA A 305 -0.01 23.18 -14.05
C ALA A 305 -1.09 24.28 -14.14
N LEU A 306 -0.90 25.26 -15.03
CA LEU A 306 -1.91 26.29 -15.26
C LEU A 306 -3.19 25.67 -15.84
N SER A 307 -4.26 25.70 -15.05
CA SER A 307 -5.54 25.13 -15.47
C SER A 307 -6.20 25.99 -16.56
N ARG A 308 -6.39 25.40 -17.75
CA ARG A 308 -7.11 26.04 -18.86
C ARG A 308 -8.46 25.35 -19.03
N GLN A 309 -9.54 26.11 -18.91
CA GLN A 309 -10.89 25.84 -19.43
C GLN A 309 -11.93 25.08 -18.56
N PHE A 310 -11.61 24.36 -17.47
CA PHE A 310 -12.63 23.63 -16.66
C PHE A 310 -12.75 24.09 -15.20
N LYS A 311 -14.00 24.29 -14.73
CA LYS A 311 -14.30 24.81 -13.38
C LYS A 311 -13.72 23.94 -12.25
N ASN A 312 -13.85 22.61 -12.33
CA ASN A 312 -13.36 21.71 -11.27
C ASN A 312 -11.83 21.70 -11.20
N LYS A 313 -11.17 21.59 -12.36
CA LYS A 313 -9.70 21.64 -12.46
C LYS A 313 -9.14 22.97 -11.93
N GLN A 314 -9.80 24.09 -12.23
CA GLN A 314 -9.44 25.40 -11.66
C GLN A 314 -9.57 25.46 -10.14
N LEU A 315 -10.63 24.84 -9.59
CA LEU A 315 -10.80 24.76 -8.13
C LEU A 315 -9.75 23.85 -7.49
N GLY A 316 -9.38 22.75 -8.14
CA GLY A 316 -8.28 21.88 -7.71
C GLY A 316 -6.93 22.59 -7.71
N PHE A 317 -6.60 23.28 -8.80
CA PHE A 317 -5.43 24.16 -8.88
C PHE A 317 -5.46 25.24 -7.78
N SER A 318 -6.62 25.83 -7.52
CA SER A 318 -6.78 26.83 -6.46
C SER A 318 -6.53 26.22 -5.07
N ALA A 319 -7.03 25.01 -4.81
CA ALA A 319 -6.77 24.27 -3.58
C ALA A 319 -5.28 23.99 -3.40
N TYR A 320 -4.59 23.52 -4.44
CA TYR A 320 -3.14 23.33 -4.43
C TYR A 320 -2.38 24.63 -4.12
N ARG A 321 -2.79 25.76 -4.71
CA ARG A 321 -2.16 27.06 -4.44
C ARG A 321 -2.37 27.59 -3.02
N THR A 322 -3.22 26.97 -2.21
CA THR A 322 -3.39 27.35 -0.80
C THR A 322 -2.28 26.86 0.12
N LEU A 323 -1.40 25.96 -0.37
CA LEU A 323 -0.23 25.49 0.37
C LEU A 323 0.59 26.68 0.85
N ASN A 324 0.99 26.64 2.12
CA ASN A 324 1.59 27.77 2.82
C ASN A 324 2.99 27.49 3.39
N ILE A 325 3.44 26.23 3.41
CA ILE A 325 4.78 25.85 3.84
C ILE A 325 5.33 24.82 2.85
N PHE A 326 6.59 25.03 2.44
CA PHE A 326 7.35 24.12 1.60
C PHE A 326 8.66 23.78 2.29
N ILE A 327 8.98 22.49 2.38
CA ILE A 327 10.28 21.99 2.87
C ILE A 327 10.81 20.96 1.88
N GLU A 328 12.07 21.10 1.50
CA GLU A 328 12.76 20.14 0.65
C GLU A 328 13.75 19.32 1.50
N LEU A 329 13.62 17.99 1.47
CA LEU A 329 14.59 17.06 2.03
C LEU A 329 15.63 16.75 0.96
N THR A 330 16.86 17.20 1.19
CA THR A 330 17.97 17.11 0.21
C THR A 330 18.95 15.99 0.54
N GLU A 331 19.04 15.57 1.80
CA GLU A 331 19.97 14.54 2.24
C GLU A 331 19.48 13.12 1.93
N GLN A 332 20.33 12.33 1.28
CA GLN A 332 20.06 10.93 0.97
C GLN A 332 20.35 10.02 2.18
N MET A 333 19.38 9.19 2.53
CA MET A 333 19.42 8.30 3.71
C MET A 333 19.47 6.82 3.34
N ARG A 334 19.09 6.45 2.11
CA ARG A 334 18.97 5.04 1.67
C ARG A 334 20.33 4.35 1.44
N GLN A 335 21.37 5.11 1.07
CA GLN A 335 22.67 4.59 0.64
C GLN A 335 23.79 5.25 1.43
N LYS A 336 23.85 5.05 2.75
CA LYS A 336 24.97 5.53 3.58
C LYS A 336 26.18 4.57 3.56
N GLY A 337 26.38 3.86 2.44
CA GLY A 337 27.54 2.99 2.23
C GLY A 337 28.80 3.81 1.96
N VAL A 338 29.96 3.25 2.31
CA VAL A 338 31.30 3.79 2.00
C VAL A 338 31.74 3.35 0.59
N ASP A 339 30.85 2.73 -0.17
CA ASP A 339 31.17 2.22 -1.50
C ASP A 339 31.15 3.36 -2.52
N LEU A 340 32.31 3.59 -3.13
CA LEU A 340 32.51 4.60 -4.17
C LEU A 340 31.58 4.37 -5.38
N GLU A 341 31.19 3.13 -5.66
CA GLU A 341 30.22 2.82 -6.72
C GLU A 341 28.82 3.34 -6.38
N GLU A 342 28.36 3.15 -5.14
CA GLU A 342 27.05 3.65 -4.69
C GLU A 342 27.01 5.19 -4.67
N ASP A 343 28.11 5.81 -4.25
CA ASP A 343 28.27 7.26 -4.28
C ASP A 343 28.21 7.82 -5.71
N ARG A 344 28.91 7.17 -6.66
CA ARG A 344 28.86 7.56 -8.07
C ARG A 344 27.46 7.38 -8.64
N PHE A 345 26.79 6.27 -8.33
CA PHE A 345 25.43 6.01 -8.80
C PHE A 345 24.44 7.06 -8.27
N ARG A 346 24.56 7.46 -7.00
CA ARG A 346 23.72 8.50 -6.41
C ARG A 346 23.92 9.86 -7.05
N ALA A 347 25.17 10.26 -7.28
CA ALA A 347 25.48 11.50 -7.98
C ALA A 347 24.87 11.51 -9.39
N PHE A 348 25.01 10.40 -10.11
CA PHE A 348 24.39 10.18 -11.42
C PHE A 348 22.86 10.34 -11.37
N LEU A 349 22.18 9.69 -10.41
CA LEU A 349 20.72 9.81 -10.24
C LEU A 349 20.28 11.25 -9.92
N GLY A 350 21.05 11.98 -9.11
CA GLY A 350 20.79 13.39 -8.81
C GLY A 350 20.85 14.29 -10.04
N CYS A 351 21.86 14.09 -10.91
CA CYS A 351 21.95 14.80 -12.19
C CYS A 351 20.81 14.40 -13.14
N LEU A 352 20.50 13.11 -13.23
CA LEU A 352 19.42 12.59 -14.07
C LEU A 352 18.06 13.17 -13.67
N ARG A 353 17.79 13.24 -12.37
CA ARG A 353 16.57 13.81 -11.81
C ARG A 353 16.36 15.26 -12.24
N LYS A 354 17.42 16.08 -12.27
CA LYS A 354 17.35 17.50 -12.65
C LYS A 354 17.47 17.75 -14.15
N GLY A 355 17.87 16.74 -14.93
CA GLY A 355 18.21 16.91 -16.34
C GLY A 355 19.56 17.60 -16.56
N GLU A 356 20.47 17.50 -15.59
CA GLU A 356 21.80 18.15 -15.57
C GLU A 356 22.93 17.12 -15.84
N CYS A 357 22.65 16.04 -16.57
CA CYS A 357 23.65 15.00 -16.87
C CYS A 357 24.82 15.53 -17.70
N THR A 358 26.03 15.15 -17.28
CA THR A 358 27.30 15.40 -17.98
C THR A 358 27.64 14.27 -18.97
N GLU A 359 28.67 14.46 -19.80
CA GLU A 359 29.18 13.38 -20.67
C GLU A 359 29.68 12.18 -19.84
N ASP A 360 30.35 12.43 -18.70
CA ASP A 360 30.78 11.38 -17.77
C ASP A 360 29.61 10.57 -17.18
N ASP A 361 28.44 11.19 -17.02
CA ASP A 361 27.21 10.53 -16.57
C ASP A 361 26.63 9.62 -17.66
N VAL A 362 26.70 10.05 -18.93
CA VAL A 362 26.31 9.24 -20.08
C VAL A 362 27.24 8.04 -20.24
N ASP A 363 28.55 8.25 -20.11
CA ASP A 363 29.54 7.17 -20.17
C ASP A 363 29.37 6.19 -19.01
N TYR A 364 29.10 6.69 -17.80
CA TYR A 364 28.75 5.85 -16.66
C TYR A 364 27.50 5.01 -16.93
N ALA A 365 26.42 5.59 -17.46
CA ALA A 365 25.22 4.84 -17.81
C ALA A 365 25.49 3.77 -18.89
N ASN A 366 26.26 4.12 -19.93
CA ASN A 366 26.66 3.19 -20.98
C ASN A 366 27.55 2.05 -20.46
N SER A 367 28.36 2.29 -19.42
CA SER A 367 29.18 1.25 -18.78
C SER A 367 28.35 0.16 -18.09
N LYS A 368 27.12 0.47 -17.66
CA LYS A 368 26.20 -0.50 -17.04
C LYS A 368 25.42 -1.30 -18.08
N VAL A 369 25.59 -1.02 -19.38
CA VAL A 369 25.06 -1.85 -20.46
C VAL A 369 25.87 -3.14 -20.55
N LEU A 370 25.21 -4.27 -20.30
CA LEU A 370 25.88 -5.56 -20.32
C LEU A 370 26.37 -5.91 -21.75
N PRO A 371 27.66 -6.26 -21.96
CA PRO A 371 28.16 -6.64 -23.28
C PRO A 371 27.48 -7.91 -23.78
N GLY A 372 27.01 -7.92 -25.02
CA GLY A 372 26.31 -9.07 -25.59
C GLY A 372 24.85 -9.23 -25.15
N PHE A 373 24.32 -8.33 -24.30
CA PHE A 373 22.88 -8.18 -24.04
C PHE A 373 22.18 -7.50 -25.25
N GLY A 374 22.26 -8.13 -26.43
CA GLY A 374 21.29 -7.90 -27.51
C GLY A 374 20.02 -8.74 -27.28
N CYS A 375 19.15 -8.86 -28.29
CA CYS A 375 17.93 -9.71 -28.30
C CYS A 375 18.11 -11.15 -27.75
N ARG A 376 19.34 -11.64 -27.59
CA ARG A 376 19.66 -12.95 -27.01
C ARG A 376 19.54 -12.99 -25.47
N ALA A 377 19.63 -11.89 -24.74
CA ALA A 377 19.40 -11.92 -23.29
C ALA A 377 17.93 -12.15 -22.92
N LEU A 378 17.01 -11.67 -23.78
CA LEU A 378 15.63 -12.09 -23.75
C LEU A 378 15.45 -13.59 -24.01
N GLN A 379 16.50 -14.37 -24.40
CA GLN A 379 16.50 -15.83 -24.55
C GLN A 379 16.67 -16.59 -23.23
N CYS A 380 17.18 -15.94 -22.18
CA CYS A 380 17.11 -16.46 -20.83
C CYS A 380 15.86 -15.88 -20.16
N LEU A 381 15.07 -16.71 -19.49
CA LEU A 381 14.03 -16.20 -18.59
C LEU A 381 14.73 -15.36 -17.52
N PRO A 382 14.29 -14.12 -17.24
CA PRO A 382 14.75 -13.41 -16.05
C PRO A 382 14.55 -14.32 -14.84
N SER A 383 15.54 -14.36 -13.95
CA SER A 383 15.41 -15.11 -12.70
C SER A 383 14.20 -14.60 -11.91
N LYS A 384 13.74 -15.37 -10.90
CA LYS A 384 12.68 -14.91 -9.97
C LYS A 384 13.03 -13.53 -9.38
N ASP A 385 14.32 -13.26 -9.24
CA ASP A 385 14.90 -12.09 -8.61
C ASP A 385 15.13 -10.91 -9.58
N THR A 386 14.81 -11.08 -10.88
CA THR A 386 15.02 -10.03 -11.88
C THR A 386 13.70 -9.50 -12.43
N LEU A 387 13.45 -8.20 -12.27
CA LEU A 387 12.33 -7.51 -12.88
C LEU A 387 12.76 -6.80 -14.17
N THR A 388 12.09 -7.11 -15.29
CA THR A 388 12.29 -6.36 -16.54
C THR A 388 11.35 -5.16 -16.59
N VAL A 389 11.87 -3.99 -16.96
CA VAL A 389 11.09 -2.76 -17.09
C VAL A 389 11.15 -2.26 -18.53
N SER A 390 9.99 -1.95 -19.11
CA SER A 390 9.88 -1.42 -20.48
C SER A 390 9.11 -0.10 -20.51
N PRO A 391 9.43 0.83 -21.43
CA PRO A 391 8.68 2.08 -21.55
C PRO A 391 7.25 1.87 -22.08
N ASN A 392 6.97 0.75 -22.76
CA ASN A 392 5.69 0.53 -23.43
C ASN A 392 5.04 -0.85 -23.16
N ASN A 393 3.72 -0.87 -23.34
CA ASN A 393 2.88 -2.06 -23.26
C ASN A 393 2.59 -2.70 -24.64
N GLY A 394 3.22 -2.19 -25.70
CA GLY A 394 2.78 -2.38 -27.08
C GLY A 394 2.81 -3.82 -27.59
N HIS A 395 1.88 -4.15 -28.50
CA HIS A 395 1.81 -5.44 -29.21
C HIS A 395 2.79 -5.53 -30.40
N GLU A 396 3.12 -4.38 -30.99
CA GLU A 396 3.94 -4.29 -32.20
C GLU A 396 5.43 -4.07 -31.90
N ASP A 397 5.76 -3.71 -30.66
CA ASP A 397 7.14 -3.56 -30.23
C ASP A 397 7.70 -4.91 -29.78
N ARG A 398 8.83 -5.29 -30.38
CA ARG A 398 9.55 -6.52 -30.02
C ARG A 398 10.01 -6.55 -28.57
N PHE A 399 10.11 -5.37 -27.94
CA PHE A 399 10.54 -5.17 -26.56
C PHE A 399 9.40 -4.66 -25.65
N GLY A 400 8.16 -4.76 -26.10
CA GLY A 400 6.99 -4.42 -25.29
C GLY A 400 6.69 -5.47 -24.22
N CYS A 401 6.10 -5.03 -23.11
CA CYS A 401 5.81 -5.91 -21.96
C CYS A 401 5.03 -7.17 -22.36
N LYS A 402 4.03 -7.04 -23.24
CA LYS A 402 3.20 -8.18 -23.68
C LYS A 402 4.02 -9.26 -24.37
N GLN A 403 4.93 -8.89 -25.26
CA GLN A 403 5.72 -9.87 -26.02
C GLN A 403 6.73 -10.57 -25.11
N ILE A 404 7.40 -9.83 -24.21
CA ILE A 404 8.36 -10.41 -23.25
C ILE A 404 7.64 -11.38 -22.30
N ASN A 405 6.47 -10.99 -21.79
CA ASN A 405 5.65 -11.85 -20.93
C ASN A 405 5.21 -13.12 -21.65
N GLN A 406 4.81 -13.03 -22.93
CA GLN A 406 4.44 -14.21 -23.72
C GLN A 406 5.62 -15.16 -23.92
N MET A 407 6.78 -14.63 -24.32
CA MET A 407 8.01 -15.43 -24.47
C MET A 407 8.39 -16.14 -23.17
N ALA A 408 8.15 -15.49 -22.02
CA ALA A 408 8.42 -16.09 -20.73
C ALA A 408 7.54 -17.32 -20.47
N VAL A 409 6.25 -17.23 -20.79
CA VAL A 409 5.31 -18.36 -20.66
C VAL A 409 5.70 -19.49 -21.60
N ASP A 410 5.99 -19.18 -22.86
CA ASP A 410 6.36 -20.17 -23.88
C ASP A 410 7.61 -20.97 -23.46
N ARG A 411 8.60 -20.32 -22.86
CA ARG A 411 9.80 -21.02 -22.34
C ARG A 411 9.56 -21.86 -21.10
N LEU A 412 8.73 -21.38 -20.19
CA LEU A 412 8.34 -22.20 -19.04
C LEU A 412 7.61 -23.47 -19.53
N ALA A 413 6.84 -23.36 -20.62
CA ALA A 413 6.18 -24.49 -21.26
C ALA A 413 7.17 -25.48 -21.91
N GLU A 414 8.22 -24.98 -22.57
CA GLU A 414 9.32 -25.82 -23.10
C GLU A 414 9.98 -26.67 -22.00
N GLY A 415 10.02 -26.17 -20.77
CA GLY A 415 10.45 -26.89 -19.57
C GLY A 415 9.51 -27.98 -19.06
N SER A 416 8.58 -28.48 -19.90
CA SER A 416 7.55 -29.48 -19.57
C SER A 416 6.50 -29.02 -18.53
N LYS A 417 6.30 -27.71 -18.36
CA LYS A 417 5.21 -27.19 -17.51
C LYS A 417 3.91 -27.05 -18.30
N THR A 418 2.80 -27.40 -17.68
CA THR A 418 1.49 -27.27 -18.33
C THR A 418 1.09 -25.81 -18.47
N VAL A 419 0.62 -25.40 -19.67
CA VAL A 419 0.13 -24.04 -19.91
C VAL A 419 -1.36 -23.96 -19.63
N HIS A 420 -1.72 -23.13 -18.65
CA HIS A 420 -3.10 -22.89 -18.25
C HIS A 420 -3.65 -21.66 -18.97
N ASN A 421 -4.66 -21.88 -19.83
CA ASN A 421 -5.41 -20.83 -20.51
C ASN A 421 -6.66 -20.47 -19.69
N LEU A 422 -6.59 -19.44 -18.85
CA LEU A 422 -7.69 -19.01 -17.99
C LEU A 422 -8.59 -18.01 -18.73
N TYR A 423 -9.71 -18.48 -19.26
CA TYR A 423 -10.70 -17.63 -19.94
C TYR A 423 -11.67 -17.02 -18.93
N ALA A 424 -11.92 -15.72 -19.06
CA ALA A 424 -12.89 -15.03 -18.23
C ALA A 424 -14.32 -15.53 -18.50
N SER A 425 -15.14 -15.64 -17.45
CA SER A 425 -16.57 -15.92 -17.59
C SER A 425 -17.36 -14.61 -17.68
N HIS A 426 -18.48 -14.59 -18.42
CA HIS A 426 -19.31 -13.39 -18.55
C HIS A 426 -20.76 -13.65 -18.20
N THR A 427 -21.25 -12.92 -17.19
CA THR A 427 -22.64 -12.99 -16.76
C THR A 427 -23.42 -11.76 -17.23
N PHE A 428 -24.56 -11.99 -17.87
CA PHE A 428 -25.46 -10.95 -18.38
C PHE A 428 -26.71 -10.82 -17.52
N SER A 429 -27.21 -9.59 -17.36
CA SER A 429 -28.48 -9.34 -16.67
C SER A 429 -29.66 -10.03 -17.36
N SER A 430 -30.71 -10.34 -16.59
CA SER A 430 -31.92 -11.03 -17.06
C SER A 430 -32.62 -10.32 -18.22
N LYS A 431 -32.55 -8.97 -18.28
CA LYS A 431 -33.08 -8.16 -19.40
C LYS A 431 -32.27 -8.33 -20.69
N ALA A 432 -30.95 -8.54 -20.60
CA ALA A 432 -30.08 -8.80 -21.76
C ALA A 432 -30.28 -10.20 -22.34
N LYS A 433 -30.52 -11.21 -21.49
CA LYS A 433 -30.73 -12.61 -21.92
C LYS A 433 -31.94 -12.79 -22.85
N LYS A 434 -32.95 -11.91 -22.78
CA LYS A 434 -34.15 -11.94 -23.64
C LYS A 434 -33.91 -11.49 -25.09
N LYS A 435 -32.78 -10.83 -25.41
CA LYS A 435 -32.43 -10.40 -26.78
C LYS A 435 -31.26 -11.23 -27.32
N LYS A 436 -31.55 -12.35 -28.00
CA LYS A 436 -30.55 -13.28 -28.59
C LYS A 436 -29.45 -12.59 -29.43
N ASN A 437 -29.79 -11.55 -30.19
CA ASN A 437 -28.84 -10.82 -31.03
C ASN A 437 -27.84 -9.96 -30.21
N LEU A 438 -28.24 -9.45 -29.04
CA LEU A 438 -27.42 -8.57 -28.22
C LEU A 438 -26.29 -9.35 -27.53
N ALA A 439 -26.57 -10.53 -26.98
CA ALA A 439 -25.55 -11.41 -26.39
C ALA A 439 -24.49 -11.83 -27.42
N LYS A 440 -24.87 -12.00 -28.70
CA LYS A 440 -23.95 -12.33 -29.80
C LYS A 440 -23.04 -11.13 -30.17
N THR A 441 -23.58 -9.92 -30.17
CA THR A 441 -22.82 -8.67 -30.38
C THR A 441 -21.87 -8.38 -29.21
N TYR A 442 -22.30 -8.60 -27.96
CA TYR A 442 -21.44 -8.42 -26.79
C TYR A 442 -20.32 -9.46 -26.76
N ARG A 443 -20.55 -10.74 -27.10
CA ARG A 443 -19.47 -11.73 -27.21
C ARG A 443 -18.39 -11.30 -28.21
N LYS A 444 -18.78 -10.78 -29.39
CA LYS A 444 -17.82 -10.20 -30.34
C LYS A 444 -17.05 -8.99 -29.79
N LEU A 445 -17.67 -8.17 -28.94
CA LEU A 445 -17.01 -7.03 -28.28
C LEU A 445 -16.13 -7.46 -27.09
N LEU A 446 -16.38 -8.63 -26.51
CA LEU A 446 -15.59 -9.21 -25.41
C LEU A 446 -14.36 -9.98 -25.90
N GLU A 447 -14.39 -10.45 -27.15
CA GLU A 447 -13.26 -11.05 -27.89
C GLU A 447 -12.27 -10.01 -28.42
N VAL A 448 -12.71 -8.77 -28.66
CA VAL A 448 -11.85 -7.66 -29.08
C VAL A 448 -11.18 -7.09 -27.83
N GLU A 449 -9.84 -7.08 -27.79
CA GLU A 449 -9.11 -6.37 -26.72
C GLU A 449 -9.64 -4.94 -26.63
N PRO A 450 -10.01 -4.46 -25.44
CA PRO A 450 -10.63 -3.15 -25.33
C PRO A 450 -9.66 -2.08 -25.85
N ASN A 451 -10.24 -1.07 -26.50
CA ASN A 451 -9.56 0.17 -26.85
C ASN A 451 -8.70 0.66 -25.65
N PRO A 452 -7.46 1.16 -25.87
CA PRO A 452 -6.54 1.57 -24.80
C PRO A 452 -7.11 2.63 -23.84
N SER A 453 -8.20 3.31 -24.22
CA SER A 453 -8.93 4.23 -23.36
C SER A 453 -9.72 3.56 -22.21
N ASN A 454 -10.09 2.28 -22.34
CA ASN A 454 -10.82 1.48 -21.34
C ASN A 454 -9.95 0.32 -20.82
N GLU A 455 -8.95 0.61 -20.00
CA GLU A 455 -8.18 -0.43 -19.29
C GLU A 455 -9.10 -1.16 -18.29
N LEU A 456 -9.66 -2.29 -18.70
CA LEU A 456 -10.34 -3.22 -17.80
C LEU A 456 -9.31 -3.84 -16.87
N LYS A 457 -9.63 -3.93 -15.57
CA LYS A 457 -8.70 -4.49 -14.58
C LYS A 457 -8.56 -5.99 -14.72
N LEU A 458 -9.60 -6.67 -15.19
CA LEU A 458 -9.65 -8.11 -15.39
C LEU A 458 -9.45 -8.46 -16.87
N GLN A 459 -8.41 -9.23 -17.17
CA GLN A 459 -8.09 -9.65 -18.55
C GLN A 459 -9.11 -10.66 -19.08
N ASN A 460 -9.26 -10.74 -20.41
CA ASN A 460 -10.18 -11.70 -21.01
C ASN A 460 -9.60 -13.12 -21.01
N VAL A 461 -8.30 -13.24 -21.28
CA VAL A 461 -7.56 -14.50 -21.26
C VAL A 461 -6.26 -14.24 -20.52
N LEU A 462 -5.92 -15.12 -19.58
CA LEU A 462 -4.61 -15.17 -18.95
C LEU A 462 -3.97 -16.50 -19.29
N GLN A 463 -2.80 -16.45 -19.91
CA GLN A 463 -2.00 -17.63 -20.19
C GLN A 463 -0.83 -17.65 -19.20
N MET A 464 -0.74 -18.71 -18.41
CA MET A 464 0.28 -18.84 -17.37
C MET A 464 0.61 -20.30 -17.08
N THR A 465 1.76 -20.51 -16.46
CA THR A 465 2.31 -21.80 -16.03
C THR A 465 2.74 -21.69 -14.56
N ILE A 466 2.97 -22.80 -13.87
CA ILE A 466 3.65 -22.75 -12.57
C ILE A 466 5.04 -22.07 -12.72
N GLY A 467 5.37 -21.17 -11.81
CA GLY A 467 6.56 -20.33 -11.87
C GLY A 467 6.45 -19.11 -12.79
N SER A 468 5.32 -18.91 -13.47
CA SER A 468 5.06 -17.65 -14.18
C SER A 468 5.09 -16.47 -13.21
N ARG A 469 5.80 -15.40 -13.59
CA ARG A 469 5.82 -14.14 -12.82
C ARG A 469 4.54 -13.38 -13.07
N VAL A 470 3.85 -13.05 -11.99
CA VAL A 470 2.55 -12.38 -12.02
C VAL A 470 2.55 -11.16 -11.11
N MET A 471 1.66 -10.23 -11.42
CA MET A 471 1.41 -9.03 -10.65
C MET A 471 -0.07 -8.95 -10.33
N LEU A 472 -0.37 -8.64 -9.08
CA LEU A 472 -1.71 -8.35 -8.62
C LEU A 472 -2.20 -7.03 -9.23
N HIS A 473 -3.38 -7.02 -9.84
CA HIS A 473 -3.90 -5.86 -10.58
C HIS A 473 -5.00 -5.09 -9.83
N THR A 474 -5.41 -5.59 -8.67
CA THR A 474 -6.38 -4.94 -7.77
C THR A 474 -5.90 -5.00 -6.33
N ASN A 475 -6.17 -3.97 -5.54
CA ASN A 475 -5.88 -4.02 -4.11
C ASN A 475 -6.81 -5.04 -3.44
N GLN A 476 -6.25 -5.99 -2.70
CA GLN A 476 -6.98 -7.00 -1.94
C GLN A 476 -6.93 -6.66 -0.44
N SER A 477 -5.71 -6.50 0.10
CA SER A 477 -5.46 -6.03 1.46
C SER A 477 -4.25 -5.09 1.42
N VAL A 478 -4.49 -3.80 1.68
CA VAL A 478 -3.44 -2.78 1.60
C VAL A 478 -2.48 -2.88 2.79
N CYS A 479 -2.95 -3.19 3.98
CA CYS A 479 -2.13 -3.33 5.18
C CYS A 479 -1.27 -4.60 5.16
N ASN A 480 -1.72 -5.70 4.55
CA ASN A 480 -0.91 -6.91 4.40
C ASN A 480 -0.01 -6.91 3.15
N GLY A 481 0.09 -5.80 2.43
CA GLY A 481 0.96 -5.69 1.25
C GLY A 481 0.39 -6.31 -0.03
N LEU A 482 -0.82 -6.88 0.00
CA LEU A 482 -1.52 -7.42 -1.17
C LEU A 482 -2.23 -6.31 -1.97
N VAL A 483 -1.42 -5.50 -2.65
CA VAL A 483 -1.83 -4.31 -3.40
C VAL A 483 -1.66 -4.45 -4.91
N ASN A 484 -2.32 -3.59 -5.69
CA ASN A 484 -2.07 -3.46 -7.12
C ASN A 484 -0.58 -3.15 -7.35
N GLY A 485 0.10 -4.01 -8.08
CA GLY A 485 1.53 -3.97 -8.31
C GLY A 485 2.31 -5.07 -7.58
N SER A 486 1.73 -5.76 -6.59
CA SER A 486 2.44 -6.79 -5.81
C SER A 486 2.87 -7.91 -6.73
N LEU A 487 4.16 -8.25 -6.68
CA LEU A 487 4.79 -9.24 -7.54
C LEU A 487 4.84 -10.59 -6.82
N GLY A 488 4.73 -11.65 -7.61
CA GLY A 488 4.82 -13.01 -7.12
C GLY A 488 4.96 -14.01 -8.25
N SER A 489 5.13 -15.26 -7.88
CA SER A 489 5.26 -16.39 -8.79
C SER A 489 4.07 -17.32 -8.62
N VAL A 490 3.51 -17.80 -9.72
CA VAL A 490 2.42 -18.80 -9.67
C VAL A 490 2.95 -20.07 -9.02
N TYR A 491 2.38 -20.45 -7.89
CA TYR A 491 2.71 -21.68 -7.16
C TYR A 491 1.85 -22.86 -7.63
N GLY A 492 0.59 -22.61 -7.98
CA GLY A 492 -0.34 -23.68 -8.35
C GLY A 492 -1.74 -23.20 -8.70
N PHE A 493 -2.59 -24.13 -9.11
CA PHE A 493 -3.99 -23.88 -9.48
C PHE A 493 -4.94 -24.79 -8.71
N LEU A 494 -5.97 -24.21 -8.09
CA LEU A 494 -7.04 -24.94 -7.44
C LEU A 494 -8.31 -24.88 -8.29
N TYR A 495 -8.75 -26.05 -8.74
CA TYR A 495 -9.98 -26.23 -9.51
C TYR A 495 -11.05 -26.89 -8.63
N PRO A 496 -12.33 -26.51 -8.73
CA PRO A 496 -13.39 -27.29 -8.08
C PRO A 496 -13.52 -28.68 -8.72
N GLU A 497 -13.67 -29.73 -7.91
CA GLU A 497 -13.83 -31.12 -8.36
C GLU A 497 -14.97 -31.28 -9.39
N ALA A 498 -16.02 -30.46 -9.26
CA ALA A 498 -17.17 -30.42 -10.18
C ALA A 498 -16.80 -30.10 -11.65
N VAL A 499 -15.58 -29.60 -11.90
CA VAL A 499 -15.08 -29.25 -13.22
C VAL A 499 -14.07 -30.28 -13.76
N ARG A 500 -13.68 -31.29 -12.97
CA ARG A 500 -12.68 -32.30 -13.37
C ARG A 500 -13.01 -33.04 -14.66
N SER A 501 -14.29 -33.34 -14.90
CA SER A 501 -14.76 -33.97 -16.15
C SER A 501 -14.89 -33.02 -17.34
N LYS A 502 -14.68 -31.72 -17.13
CA LYS A 502 -14.90 -30.64 -18.12
C LYS A 502 -13.63 -29.87 -18.48
N VAL A 503 -12.57 -30.00 -17.68
CA VAL A 503 -11.25 -29.40 -17.93
C VAL A 503 -10.32 -30.46 -18.47
N ASP A 504 -9.83 -30.26 -19.70
CA ASP A 504 -8.58 -30.88 -20.15
C ASP A 504 -7.47 -29.85 -19.92
N VAL A 505 -6.54 -30.17 -19.02
CA VAL A 505 -5.46 -29.28 -18.58
C VAL A 505 -4.41 -29.09 -19.71
N SER A 506 -4.42 -29.95 -20.75
CA SER A 506 -3.48 -29.94 -21.89
C SER A 506 -3.75 -28.88 -22.97
N CYS A 507 -4.17 -27.68 -22.57
CA CYS A 507 -4.17 -26.44 -23.38
C CYS A 507 -5.30 -26.19 -24.41
N GLN A 508 -6.19 -27.14 -24.75
CA GLN A 508 -7.16 -26.92 -25.87
C GLN A 508 -8.66 -26.81 -25.49
N SER A 509 -9.09 -27.22 -24.30
CA SER A 509 -10.53 -27.35 -23.98
C SER A 509 -11.12 -26.23 -23.09
N PHE A 510 -10.28 -25.38 -22.47
CA PHE A 510 -10.82 -24.32 -21.61
C PHE A 510 -11.61 -23.25 -22.40
N HIS A 511 -11.35 -23.13 -23.71
CA HIS A 511 -12.19 -22.34 -24.62
C HIS A 511 -13.61 -22.93 -24.76
N GLU A 512 -13.76 -24.26 -24.67
CA GLU A 512 -15.06 -24.94 -24.58
C GLU A 512 -15.66 -24.86 -23.17
N ALA A 513 -14.84 -24.82 -22.12
CA ALA A 513 -15.28 -24.60 -20.74
C ALA A 513 -15.85 -23.17 -20.53
N ALA A 514 -15.25 -22.16 -21.16
CA ALA A 514 -15.79 -20.79 -21.20
C ALA A 514 -17.14 -20.73 -21.92
N LYS A 515 -17.32 -21.49 -23.01
CA LYS A 515 -18.64 -21.67 -23.67
C LYS A 515 -19.67 -22.33 -22.73
N LYS A 516 -19.22 -23.07 -21.71
CA LYS A 516 -20.04 -23.69 -20.66
C LYS A 516 -20.21 -22.82 -19.40
N ASN A 517 -19.78 -21.54 -19.40
CA ASN A 517 -19.84 -20.59 -18.27
C ASN A 517 -19.20 -21.13 -16.98
N LEU A 518 -18.01 -21.74 -17.09
CA LEU A 518 -17.24 -22.13 -15.91
C LEU A 518 -16.43 -20.94 -15.40
N ASP A 519 -16.44 -20.73 -14.09
CA ASP A 519 -15.60 -19.70 -13.48
C ASP A 519 -14.12 -20.14 -13.47
N PRO A 520 -13.18 -19.19 -13.56
CA PRO A 520 -11.74 -19.49 -13.49
C PRO A 520 -11.34 -20.15 -12.16
N PRO A 521 -10.19 -20.84 -12.10
CA PRO A 521 -9.69 -21.42 -10.86
C PRO A 521 -9.24 -20.34 -9.87
N ILE A 522 -8.96 -20.76 -8.63
CA ILE A 522 -8.14 -19.98 -7.71
C ILE A 522 -6.68 -20.21 -8.10
N VAL A 523 -5.90 -19.13 -8.16
CA VAL A 523 -4.46 -19.21 -8.44
C VAL A 523 -3.71 -19.03 -7.14
N LEU A 524 -2.88 -20.00 -6.77
CA LEU A 524 -1.95 -19.87 -5.65
C LEU A 524 -0.74 -19.07 -6.12
N VAL A 525 -0.44 -17.98 -5.43
CA VAL A 525 0.69 -17.10 -5.76
C VAL A 525 1.61 -17.00 -4.56
N GLU A 526 2.88 -17.34 -4.77
CA GLU A 526 3.96 -17.07 -3.83
C GLU A 526 4.42 -15.62 -4.04
N PHE A 527 4.04 -14.72 -3.13
CA PHE A 527 4.41 -13.30 -3.21
C PHE A 527 5.85 -13.06 -2.74
N ASP A 528 6.53 -12.12 -3.40
CA ASP A 528 7.96 -11.88 -3.13
C ASP A 528 8.20 -11.23 -1.77
N ASP A 529 7.32 -10.29 -1.41
CA ASP A 529 7.43 -9.50 -0.18
C ASP A 529 6.05 -9.43 0.48
N LEU A 530 5.93 -10.12 1.61
CA LEU A 530 4.78 -10.06 2.50
C LEU A 530 5.27 -9.89 3.94
N PRO A 531 4.56 -9.12 4.77
CA PRO A 531 4.86 -9.02 6.19
C PRO A 531 4.86 -10.40 6.87
N SER A 532 5.75 -10.60 7.84
CA SER A 532 5.94 -11.89 8.53
C SER A 532 4.70 -12.39 9.31
N HIS A 533 3.78 -11.49 9.67
CA HIS A 533 2.53 -11.88 10.34
C HIS A 533 1.49 -12.48 9.39
N VAL A 534 1.65 -12.32 8.08
CA VAL A 534 0.76 -12.90 7.09
C VAL A 534 1.07 -14.39 6.97
N LYS A 535 0.19 -15.24 7.51
CA LYS A 535 0.34 -16.68 7.39
C LYS A 535 0.26 -17.11 5.91
N SER A 536 1.03 -18.13 5.56
CA SER A 536 0.91 -18.78 4.25
C SER A 536 -0.28 -19.73 4.25
N TYR A 537 -0.96 -19.84 3.10
CA TYR A 537 -2.00 -20.85 2.91
C TYR A 537 -1.43 -22.27 2.77
N VAL A 538 -0.19 -22.39 2.32
CA VAL A 538 0.54 -23.66 2.21
C VAL A 538 1.54 -23.73 3.35
N SER A 539 1.38 -24.67 4.27
CA SER A 539 2.16 -24.73 5.52
C SER A 539 3.67 -24.78 5.32
N ASP A 540 4.14 -25.47 4.27
CA ASP A 540 5.56 -25.71 4.03
C ASP A 540 6.25 -24.65 3.16
N VAL A 541 5.49 -23.72 2.59
CA VAL A 541 6.03 -22.70 1.66
C VAL A 541 5.58 -21.33 2.12
N PRO A 542 6.49 -20.38 2.41
CA PRO A 542 6.12 -19.06 2.86
C PRO A 542 5.38 -18.27 1.76
N ASN A 543 4.60 -17.27 2.17
CA ASN A 543 4.00 -16.26 1.29
C ASN A 543 3.07 -16.77 0.17
N VAL A 544 2.57 -18.01 0.26
CA VAL A 544 1.61 -18.55 -0.72
C VAL A 544 0.20 -18.12 -0.35
N ILE A 545 -0.44 -17.32 -1.22
CA ILE A 545 -1.79 -16.81 -0.99
C ILE A 545 -2.72 -17.25 -2.13
N PRO A 546 -3.92 -17.78 -1.84
CA PRO A 546 -4.93 -18.13 -2.84
C PRO A 546 -5.62 -16.88 -3.36
N ILE A 547 -5.47 -16.59 -4.66
CA ILE A 547 -6.13 -15.48 -5.34
C ILE A 547 -7.39 -15.99 -6.06
N PRO A 548 -8.61 -15.71 -5.55
CA PRO A 548 -9.84 -16.15 -6.19
C PRO A 548 -10.25 -15.23 -7.37
N PRO A 549 -11.08 -15.72 -8.30
CA PRO A 549 -11.69 -14.89 -9.34
C PRO A 549 -12.53 -13.76 -8.74
N GLN A 550 -12.50 -12.60 -9.40
CA GLN A 550 -13.28 -11.41 -9.03
C GLN A 550 -14.24 -11.01 -10.13
N LEU A 551 -15.29 -10.29 -9.76
CA LEU A 551 -16.27 -9.75 -10.68
C LEU A 551 -16.01 -8.27 -10.99
N GLU A 552 -15.85 -7.93 -12.26
CA GLU A 552 -15.74 -6.56 -12.76
C GLU A 552 -16.93 -6.23 -13.66
N LYS A 553 -17.55 -5.06 -13.42
CA LYS A 553 -18.62 -4.56 -14.28
C LYS A 553 -18.03 -3.93 -15.53
N LEU A 554 -18.45 -4.38 -16.70
CA LEU A 554 -17.96 -3.85 -17.97
C LEU A 554 -18.69 -2.55 -18.36
N PRO A 555 -18.00 -1.62 -19.05
CA PRO A 555 -18.62 -0.44 -19.64
C PRO A 555 -19.81 -0.84 -20.52
N SER A 556 -21.00 -0.32 -20.22
CA SER A 556 -22.25 -0.69 -20.90
C SER A 556 -22.80 0.45 -21.75
N HIS A 557 -23.27 0.15 -22.96
CA HIS A 557 -24.14 1.04 -23.70
C HIS A 557 -25.59 0.98 -23.16
N LYS A 558 -25.92 2.04 -22.42
CA LYS A 558 -27.25 2.63 -22.14
C LYS A 558 -28.37 1.78 -21.53
N THR A 559 -28.33 0.44 -21.42
CA THR A 559 -29.43 -0.33 -20.77
C THR A 559 -29.09 -1.71 -20.18
N HIS A 560 -27.88 -2.26 -20.34
CA HIS A 560 -27.61 -3.68 -20.02
C HIS A 560 -26.26 -3.91 -19.33
N THR A 561 -26.27 -4.45 -18.11
CA THR A 561 -25.02 -4.73 -17.37
C THR A 561 -24.45 -6.10 -17.74
N CYS A 562 -23.14 -6.13 -18.00
CA CYS A 562 -22.34 -7.35 -18.17
C CYS A 562 -21.27 -7.36 -17.08
N MET A 563 -21.12 -8.50 -16.41
CA MET A 563 -20.10 -8.75 -15.41
C MET A 563 -19.07 -9.73 -15.98
N ARG A 564 -17.79 -9.42 -15.85
CA ARG A 564 -16.66 -10.29 -16.16
C ARG A 564 -16.16 -10.93 -14.87
N CYS A 565 -15.99 -12.25 -14.85
CA CYS A 565 -15.35 -12.99 -13.77
C CYS A 565 -13.94 -13.42 -14.21
N GLN A 566 -12.91 -12.98 -13.50
CA GLN A 566 -11.52 -13.39 -13.75
C GLN A 566 -10.65 -13.16 -12.53
N VAL A 567 -9.57 -13.94 -12.41
CA VAL A 567 -8.53 -13.71 -11.41
C VAL A 567 -7.85 -12.36 -11.66
N PRO A 568 -7.67 -11.50 -10.62
CA PRO A 568 -7.12 -10.15 -10.77
C PRO A 568 -5.59 -10.13 -10.89
N LEU A 569 -5.03 -10.96 -11.77
CA LEU A 569 -3.60 -11.07 -12.04
C LEU A 569 -3.29 -10.65 -13.48
N CYS A 570 -2.06 -10.22 -13.71
CA CYS A 570 -1.47 -10.12 -15.03
C CYS A 570 -0.03 -10.63 -15.03
N MET A 571 0.49 -11.00 -16.19
CA MET A 571 1.90 -11.39 -16.33
C MET A 571 2.82 -10.21 -16.01
N ALA A 572 3.94 -10.50 -15.35
CA ALA A 572 4.82 -9.50 -14.76
C ALA A 572 6.31 -9.82 -14.84
N THR A 573 6.71 -10.71 -15.75
CA THR A 573 8.13 -10.87 -16.11
C THR A 573 8.71 -9.55 -16.62
N CYS A 574 7.89 -8.80 -17.37
CA CYS A 574 8.13 -7.43 -17.77
C CYS A 574 6.93 -6.54 -17.43
N ILE A 575 7.20 -5.38 -16.82
CA ILE A 575 6.19 -4.37 -16.49
C ILE A 575 6.61 -2.98 -17.00
N THR A 576 5.67 -2.05 -17.06
CA THR A 576 5.98 -0.68 -17.47
C THR A 576 6.57 0.14 -16.34
N ILE A 577 7.33 1.18 -16.70
CA ILE A 577 7.88 2.16 -15.73
C ILE A 577 6.78 2.71 -14.80
N HIS A 578 5.59 3.01 -15.34
CA HIS A 578 4.43 3.48 -14.58
C HIS A 578 3.96 2.48 -13.50
N LYS A 579 4.16 1.18 -13.71
CA LYS A 579 3.80 0.13 -12.74
C LYS A 579 4.90 -0.15 -11.72
N CYS A 580 6.14 0.28 -12.00
CA CYS A 580 7.27 0.24 -11.06
C CYS A 580 7.26 1.38 -10.05
N GLN A 581 6.56 2.50 -10.31
CA GLN A 581 6.63 3.68 -9.45
C GLN A 581 6.20 3.37 -8.01
N GLY A 582 7.00 3.86 -7.04
CA GLY A 582 6.78 3.63 -5.61
C GLY A 582 7.15 2.21 -5.14
N ALA A 583 7.66 1.34 -6.01
CA ALA A 583 8.21 0.05 -5.63
C ALA A 583 9.71 0.17 -5.30
N THR A 584 10.16 -0.55 -4.28
CA THR A 584 11.58 -0.87 -4.11
C THR A 584 11.79 -2.24 -4.74
N VAL A 585 12.74 -2.36 -5.65
CA VAL A 585 13.08 -3.61 -6.30
C VAL A 585 14.47 -3.99 -5.82
N SER A 586 14.61 -5.17 -5.22
CA SER A 586 15.92 -5.77 -4.94
C SER A 586 16.57 -6.21 -6.24
N HIS A 587 17.88 -6.02 -6.35
CA HIS A 587 18.70 -6.54 -7.45
C HIS A 587 19.56 -7.69 -6.96
#